data_AF-A0A9D8KU13-F1
#
_entry.id   AF-A0A9D8KU13-F1
#
_cell.length_a   1.000
_cell.length_b   1.000
_cell.length_c   1.000
_cell.angle_alpha   90.00
_cell.angle_beta   90.00
_cell.angle_gamma   90.00
#
_symmetry.space_group_name_H-M   'P 1'
#
loop_
_entity.id
_entity.type
_entity.pdbx_description
1 polymer ?
#
loop_
_entity_poly.entity_id
_entity_poly.type
_entity_poly.pdbx_seq_one_letter_code
_entity_poly.pdbx_strand_id
1 'polypeptide(L)'
;GRLGAQQGPAGLRRTHRAVRAALAGAGRVPAVRAGPGEVGVRQAARRPRGRGRPKLGVVAREVTLLPRHWEWLAAQPGGASSALRRLVEEARRREDGAGGLRQRREAQYRAMLALAGDLPGFEEASRALFAGDTAALAMHFRQWPGDVGNYLASLSANDAG
;
A
#
# COMPACT_ATOMS: atom_id res chain seq x y z
N GLY A 1 45.68 35.26 -37.88
CA GLY A 1 45.45 34.96 -36.46
C GLY A 1 44.10 34.29 -36.32
N ARG A 2 44.05 33.11 -35.71
CA ARG A 2 42.82 32.42 -35.28
C ARG A 2 42.30 33.03 -33.97
N LEU A 3 41.06 32.64 -33.65
CA LEU A 3 40.27 32.80 -32.41
C LEU A 3 39.23 33.93 -32.55
N GLY A 4 37.93 33.68 -32.66
CA GLY A 4 37.16 32.49 -32.31
C GLY A 4 36.04 32.92 -31.37
N ALA A 5 34.87 33.22 -31.93
CA ALA A 5 33.65 33.55 -31.20
C ALA A 5 33.25 32.38 -30.28
N GLN A 6 33.20 32.62 -28.98
CA GLN A 6 32.66 31.69 -28.00
C GLN A 6 31.15 31.92 -27.87
N GLN A 7 30.42 31.01 -28.50
CA GLN A 7 28.98 30.82 -28.41
C GLN A 7 28.63 30.21 -27.05
N GLY A 8 27.59 30.71 -26.39
CA GLY A 8 27.03 30.09 -25.19
C GLY A 8 26.22 28.84 -25.53
N PRO A 9 26.16 27.82 -24.65
CA PRO A 9 25.23 26.73 -24.84
C PRO A 9 23.87 27.08 -24.22
N ALA A 10 22.95 27.49 -25.08
CA ALA A 10 21.53 27.28 -24.87
C ALA A 10 21.20 25.80 -25.10
N GLY A 11 20.35 25.25 -24.24
CA GLY A 11 19.49 24.13 -24.60
C GLY A 11 19.91 22.76 -24.05
N LEU A 12 19.35 22.40 -22.90
CA LEU A 12 18.93 21.02 -22.68
C LEU A 12 17.42 21.01 -22.45
N ARG A 13 16.67 21.10 -23.56
CA ARG A 13 15.27 20.69 -23.62
C ARG A 13 15.23 19.17 -23.40
N ARG A 14 15.10 18.71 -22.15
CA ARG A 14 14.71 17.32 -21.87
C ARG A 14 13.19 17.24 -21.74
N THR A 15 12.60 17.03 -22.90
CA THR A 15 11.39 16.25 -23.20
C THR A 15 10.52 15.78 -22.04
N HIS A 16 9.32 16.37 -22.04
CA HIS A 16 8.13 16.17 -21.21
C HIS A 16 7.41 14.82 -21.45
N ARG A 17 8.07 13.66 -21.29
CA ARG A 17 7.41 12.36 -21.52
C ARG A 17 7.98 11.23 -20.67
N ALA A 18 7.36 10.93 -19.51
CA ALA A 18 7.16 9.57 -19.01
C ALA A 18 6.45 9.51 -17.63
N VAL A 19 5.15 9.88 -17.55
CA VAL A 19 4.29 9.42 -16.42
C VAL A 19 2.86 9.15 -16.94
N ARG A 20 2.66 8.17 -17.82
CA ARG A 20 1.31 7.62 -18.14
C ARG A 20 1.34 6.18 -18.70
N ALA A 21 2.02 5.23 -18.04
CA ALA A 21 1.88 3.82 -18.45
C ALA A 21 2.22 2.83 -17.31
N ALA A 22 1.37 2.74 -16.29
CA ALA A 22 1.48 1.64 -15.32
C ALA A 22 0.15 1.33 -14.59
N LEU A 23 -1.01 1.39 -15.24
CA LEU A 23 -2.28 0.90 -14.65
C LEU A 23 -3.28 0.42 -15.72
N ALA A 24 -2.92 -0.58 -16.52
CA ALA A 24 -3.89 -1.37 -17.28
C ALA A 24 -3.30 -2.74 -17.69
N GLY A 25 -3.98 -3.83 -17.34
CA GLY A 25 -3.90 -5.08 -18.10
C GLY A 25 -3.10 -6.24 -17.51
N ALA A 26 -3.37 -6.66 -16.27
CA ALA A 26 -3.06 -8.03 -15.85
C ALA A 26 -4.22 -8.95 -16.28
N GLY A 27 -4.06 -9.60 -17.44
CA GLY A 27 -5.08 -10.52 -17.93
C GLY A 27 -4.58 -11.44 -19.04
N ARG A 28 -4.25 -12.67 -18.62
CA ARG A 28 -4.51 -13.95 -19.33
C ARG A 28 -3.43 -14.48 -20.29
N VAL A 29 -2.84 -15.62 -19.93
CA VAL A 29 -2.83 -16.96 -20.61
C VAL A 29 -1.95 -17.94 -19.78
N PRO A 30 -2.06 -19.29 -19.88
CA PRO A 30 -2.67 -20.09 -20.95
C PRO A 30 -3.66 -21.21 -20.51
N ALA A 31 -4.39 -21.70 -21.51
CA ALA A 31 -5.29 -22.85 -21.45
C ALA A 31 -4.51 -24.17 -21.33
N VAL A 32 -4.88 -25.01 -20.37
CA VAL A 32 -4.42 -26.40 -20.28
C VAL A 32 -5.36 -27.29 -21.09
N ARG A 33 -4.76 -28.17 -21.90
CA ARG A 33 -5.42 -29.14 -22.77
C ARG A 33 -5.94 -30.32 -21.93
N ALA A 34 -7.26 -30.54 -21.94
CA ALA A 34 -7.90 -31.71 -21.33
C ALA A 34 -7.89 -32.90 -22.30
N GLY A 35 -7.43 -34.06 -21.84
CA GLY A 35 -7.69 -35.36 -22.46
C GLY A 35 -9.01 -35.97 -21.94
N PRO A 36 -9.69 -36.83 -22.71
CA PRO A 36 -10.94 -37.45 -22.29
C PRO A 36 -10.66 -38.75 -21.51
N GLY A 37 -11.41 -38.99 -20.43
CA GLY A 37 -11.29 -40.24 -19.69
C GLY A 37 -12.21 -40.33 -18.48
N GLU A 38 -13.41 -40.86 -18.74
CA GLU A 38 -14.21 -41.70 -17.83
C GLU A 38 -15.06 -41.05 -16.72
N VAL A 39 -16.34 -40.99 -17.08
CA VAL A 39 -17.54 -40.96 -16.26
C VAL A 39 -17.56 -42.05 -15.17
N GLY A 40 -17.76 -41.62 -13.92
CA GLY A 40 -18.09 -42.48 -12.79
C GLY A 40 -19.15 -41.84 -11.91
N VAL A 41 -20.42 -41.90 -12.34
CA VAL A 41 -21.56 -41.45 -11.54
C VAL A 41 -21.75 -42.41 -10.37
N ARG A 42 -21.55 -41.93 -9.14
CA ARG A 42 -22.17 -42.50 -7.94
C ARG A 42 -22.86 -41.40 -7.16
N GLN A 43 -24.13 -41.17 -7.52
CA GLN A 43 -25.08 -40.47 -6.66
C GLN A 43 -25.49 -41.39 -5.51
N ALA A 44 -25.22 -40.97 -4.28
CA ALA A 44 -25.91 -41.47 -3.10
C ALA A 44 -26.35 -40.26 -2.25
N ALA A 45 -27.66 -40.02 -2.28
CA ALA A 45 -28.52 -39.25 -1.37
C ALA A 45 -27.94 -37.97 -0.71
N ARG A 46 -28.16 -36.81 -1.34
CA ARG A 46 -28.06 -35.51 -0.68
C ARG A 46 -29.32 -35.26 0.16
N ARG A 47 -29.20 -35.29 1.49
CA ARG A 47 -30.16 -34.60 2.38
C ARG A 47 -30.11 -33.09 2.11
N PRO A 48 -31.26 -32.38 2.11
CA PRO A 48 -31.29 -30.94 1.86
C PRO A 48 -30.52 -30.20 2.97
N ARG A 49 -29.45 -29.50 2.60
CA ARG A 49 -28.65 -28.70 3.53
C ARG A 49 -29.45 -27.46 3.94
N GLY A 50 -29.75 -27.39 5.23
CA GLY A 50 -30.45 -26.27 5.86
C GLY A 50 -29.80 -24.91 5.57
N ARG A 51 -30.67 -23.90 5.55
CA ARG A 51 -30.45 -22.50 5.19
C ARG A 51 -29.21 -21.89 5.87
N GLY A 52 -28.30 -21.37 5.06
CA GLY A 52 -27.53 -20.14 5.32
C GLY A 52 -26.72 -20.05 6.61
N ARG A 53 -25.56 -20.72 6.67
CA ARG A 53 -24.40 -20.07 7.29
C ARG A 53 -23.38 -19.82 6.18
N PRO A 54 -23.18 -18.56 5.72
CA PRO A 54 -22.09 -18.27 4.81
C PRO A 54 -20.80 -18.79 5.44
N LYS A 55 -20.05 -19.58 4.68
CA LYS A 55 -18.74 -20.04 5.13
C LYS A 55 -17.88 -18.78 5.29
N LEU A 56 -17.72 -18.28 6.53
CA LEU A 56 -16.62 -17.39 6.83
C LEU A 56 -15.36 -18.18 6.45
N GLY A 57 -14.58 -17.69 5.50
CA GLY A 57 -13.37 -18.34 4.99
C GLY A 57 -12.26 -18.40 6.03
N VAL A 58 -12.53 -19.03 7.17
CA VAL A 58 -11.59 -19.22 8.27
C VAL A 58 -10.74 -20.43 7.94
N VAL A 59 -9.43 -20.22 7.84
CA VAL A 59 -8.44 -21.27 7.69
C VAL A 59 -7.93 -21.64 9.07
N ALA A 60 -8.01 -22.92 9.43
CA ALA A 60 -7.45 -23.41 10.68
C ALA A 60 -5.92 -23.53 10.57
N ARG A 61 -5.21 -23.05 11.59
CA ARG A 61 -3.76 -23.16 11.76
C ARG A 61 -3.46 -23.43 13.24
N GLU A 62 -2.32 -24.06 13.50
CA GLU A 62 -1.86 -24.40 14.85
C GLU A 62 -1.12 -23.22 15.48
N VAL A 63 -1.32 -23.00 16.78
CA VAL A 63 -0.67 -21.94 17.57
C VAL A 63 -0.28 -22.52 18.92
N THR A 64 0.95 -22.25 19.35
CA THR A 64 1.47 -22.68 20.66
C THR A 64 1.51 -21.48 21.61
N LEU A 65 0.89 -21.60 22.78
CA LEU A 65 0.81 -20.55 23.81
C LEU A 65 1.10 -21.14 25.19
N LEU A 66 1.43 -20.26 26.14
CA LEU A 66 1.63 -20.65 27.53
C LEU A 66 0.31 -21.13 28.16
N PRO A 67 0.34 -22.08 29.12
CA PRO A 67 -0.87 -22.63 29.76
C PRO A 67 -1.82 -21.55 30.31
N ARG A 68 -1.27 -20.55 31.01
CA ARG A 68 -2.04 -19.41 31.53
C ARG A 68 -2.81 -18.62 30.46
N HIS A 69 -2.30 -18.54 29.22
CA HIS A 69 -2.97 -17.85 28.13
C HIS A 69 -4.12 -18.72 27.59
N TRP A 70 -3.95 -20.04 27.57
CA TRP A 70 -5.02 -20.96 27.19
C TRP A 70 -6.18 -20.94 28.18
N GLU A 71 -5.89 -20.93 29.49
CA GLU A 71 -6.92 -20.78 30.53
C GLU A 71 -7.72 -19.49 30.32
N TRP A 72 -7.03 -18.38 30.10
CA TRP A 72 -7.68 -17.10 29.82
C TRP A 72 -8.51 -17.12 28.53
N LEU A 73 -7.99 -17.73 27.45
CA LEU A 73 -8.70 -17.85 26.16
C LEU A 73 -9.94 -18.75 26.26
N ALA A 74 -9.90 -19.81 27.07
CA ALA A 74 -11.02 -20.71 27.31
C ALA A 74 -12.15 -20.04 28.08
N ALA A 75 -11.82 -19.09 28.97
CA ALA A 75 -12.80 -18.29 29.71
C ALA A 75 -13.52 -17.21 28.87
N GLN A 76 -13.10 -16.98 27.61
CA GLN A 76 -13.66 -15.89 26.80
C GLN A 76 -15.05 -16.21 26.23
N PRO A 77 -16.00 -15.25 26.25
CA PRO A 77 -17.29 -15.42 25.61
C PRO A 77 -17.12 -15.56 24.09
N GLY A 78 -17.59 -16.67 23.54
CA GLY A 78 -17.45 -17.01 22.12
C GLY A 78 -16.17 -17.79 21.76
N GLY A 79 -15.39 -18.23 22.76
CA GLY A 79 -14.26 -19.15 22.63
C GLY A 79 -12.97 -18.54 22.10
N ALA A 80 -11.90 -19.34 22.17
CA ALA A 80 -10.53 -18.91 21.88
C ALA A 80 -10.36 -18.25 20.50
N SER A 81 -10.93 -18.82 19.43
CA SER A 81 -10.79 -18.27 18.07
C SER A 81 -11.48 -16.92 17.88
N SER A 82 -12.52 -16.60 18.65
CA SER A 82 -13.17 -15.29 18.61
C SER A 82 -12.35 -14.24 19.35
N ALA A 83 -11.78 -14.61 20.50
CA ALA A 83 -10.89 -13.76 21.28
C ALA A 83 -9.59 -13.45 20.53
N LEU A 84 -8.93 -14.46 19.96
CA LEU A 84 -7.71 -14.27 19.16
C LEU A 84 -7.94 -13.33 17.98
N ARG A 85 -9.06 -13.47 17.25
CA ARG A 85 -9.39 -12.53 16.16
C ARG A 85 -9.52 -11.11 16.67
N ARG A 86 -10.24 -10.89 17.77
CA ARG A 86 -10.39 -9.54 18.36
C ARG A 86 -9.05 -8.94 18.78
N LEU A 87 -8.19 -9.73 19.42
CA LEU A 87 -6.84 -9.30 19.82
C LEU A 87 -5.96 -8.96 18.62
N VAL A 88 -5.98 -9.79 17.56
CA VAL A 88 -5.24 -9.51 16.33
C VAL A 88 -5.76 -8.24 15.66
N GLU A 89 -7.08 -8.07 15.55
CA GLU A 89 -7.67 -6.87 14.96
C GLU A 89 -7.33 -5.61 15.78
N GLU A 90 -7.30 -5.70 17.09
CA GLU A 90 -6.88 -4.60 17.96
C GLU A 90 -5.39 -4.27 17.81
N ALA A 91 -4.53 -5.28 17.80
CA ALA A 91 -3.10 -5.11 17.57
C ALA A 91 -2.85 -4.47 16.19
N ARG A 92 -3.52 -4.97 15.15
CA ARG A 92 -3.48 -4.38 13.81
C ARG A 92 -3.93 -2.94 13.80
N ARG A 93 -5.07 -2.58 14.43
CA ARG A 93 -5.50 -1.17 14.49
C ARG A 93 -4.47 -0.27 15.20
N ARG A 94 -3.84 -0.75 16.26
CA ARG A 94 -2.78 0.00 16.98
C ARG A 94 -1.53 0.16 16.11
N GLU A 95 -1.15 -0.89 15.40
CA GLU A 95 -0.03 -0.89 14.45
C GLU A 95 -0.33 -0.07 13.19
N ASP A 96 -1.55 -0.09 12.67
CA ASP A 96 -1.98 0.70 11.52
C ASP A 96 -2.05 2.19 11.88
N GLY A 97 -2.38 2.54 13.12
CA GLY A 97 -2.31 3.93 13.60
C GLY A 97 -0.89 4.50 13.61
N ALA A 98 0.07 3.75 14.19
CA ALA A 98 1.47 4.21 14.29
C ALA A 98 2.33 3.88 13.06
N GLY A 99 2.06 2.75 12.42
CA GLY A 99 2.71 2.23 11.22
C GLY A 99 2.13 2.82 9.94
N GLY A 100 0.83 3.12 9.89
CA GLY A 100 0.21 3.83 8.78
C GLY A 100 0.78 5.24 8.62
N LEU A 101 0.96 5.99 9.71
CA LEU A 101 1.62 7.30 9.64
C LEU A 101 3.05 7.21 9.11
N ARG A 102 3.83 6.22 9.57
CA ARG A 102 5.19 5.97 9.06
C ARG A 102 5.17 5.58 7.58
N GLN A 103 4.28 4.70 7.17
CA GLN A 103 4.18 4.22 5.79
C GLN A 103 3.69 5.31 4.84
N ARG A 104 2.76 6.17 5.28
CA ARG A 104 2.30 7.37 4.58
C ARG A 104 3.45 8.37 4.39
N ARG A 105 4.18 8.69 5.46
CA ARG A 105 5.37 9.54 5.39
C ARG A 105 6.45 8.95 4.46
N GLU A 106 6.69 7.65 4.51
CA GLU A 106 7.66 6.99 3.63
C GLU A 106 7.20 6.99 2.16
N ALA A 107 5.91 6.82 1.89
CA ALA A 107 5.36 6.94 0.54
C ALA A 107 5.50 8.38 0.00
N GLN A 108 5.17 9.37 0.84
CA GLN A 108 5.31 10.77 0.51
C GLN A 108 6.78 11.18 0.31
N TYR A 109 7.69 10.71 1.16
CA TYR A 109 9.12 10.93 1.01
C TYR A 109 9.66 10.36 -0.30
N ARG A 110 9.27 9.12 -0.66
CA ARG A 110 9.67 8.52 -1.95
C ARG A 110 9.14 9.29 -3.15
N ALA A 111 7.91 9.79 -3.08
CA ALA A 111 7.36 10.65 -4.13
C ALA A 111 8.10 11.99 -4.23
N MET A 112 8.41 12.62 -3.10
CA MET A 112 9.21 13.85 -3.04
C MET A 112 10.62 13.62 -3.61
N LEU A 113 11.28 12.51 -3.23
CA LEU A 113 12.61 12.18 -3.72
C LEU A 113 12.63 12.00 -5.25
N ALA A 114 11.62 11.32 -5.80
CA ALA A 114 11.52 11.08 -7.24
C ALA A 114 11.19 12.34 -8.07
N LEU A 115 10.40 13.27 -7.52
CA LEU A 115 9.89 14.42 -8.25
C LEU A 115 10.63 15.73 -7.96
N ALA A 116 11.23 15.84 -6.78
CA ALA A 116 11.78 17.07 -6.25
C ALA A 116 13.15 16.90 -5.60
N GLY A 117 13.79 15.72 -5.72
CA GLY A 117 15.11 15.46 -5.11
C GLY A 117 16.20 16.44 -5.55
N ASP A 118 16.13 16.94 -6.79
CA ASP A 118 17.07 17.93 -7.34
C ASP A 118 16.58 19.39 -7.19
N LEU A 119 15.42 19.61 -6.57
CA LEU A 119 14.85 20.95 -6.41
C LEU A 119 15.37 21.62 -5.13
N PRO A 120 15.51 22.97 -5.13
CA PRO A 120 15.93 23.71 -3.95
C PRO A 120 14.94 23.51 -2.79
N GLY A 121 15.47 23.39 -1.58
CA GLY A 121 14.66 23.23 -0.36
C GLY A 121 14.14 21.80 -0.12
N PHE A 122 14.61 20.80 -0.88
CA PHE A 122 14.25 19.39 -0.68
C PHE A 122 14.61 18.87 0.72
N GLU A 123 15.79 19.19 1.23
CA GLU A 123 16.20 18.71 2.55
C GLU A 123 15.32 19.29 3.66
N GLU A 124 15.04 20.59 3.62
CA GLU A 124 14.14 21.28 4.56
C GLU A 124 12.72 20.72 4.47
N ALA A 125 12.23 20.46 3.26
CA ALA A 125 10.92 19.83 3.05
C ALA A 125 10.88 18.40 3.64
N SER A 126 11.94 17.60 3.45
CA SER A 126 12.01 16.25 4.03
C SER A 126 12.06 16.29 5.56
N ARG A 127 12.80 17.25 6.15
CA ARG A 127 12.80 17.49 7.60
C ARG A 127 11.41 17.85 8.11
N ALA A 128 10.70 18.76 7.43
CA ALA A 128 9.33 19.14 7.77
C ALA A 128 8.35 17.95 7.69
N LEU A 129 8.49 17.09 6.68
CA LEU A 129 7.70 15.88 6.52
C LEU A 129 7.85 14.93 7.73
N PHE A 130 9.09 14.64 8.15
CA PHE A 130 9.34 13.72 9.27
C PHE A 130 9.01 14.34 10.63
N ALA A 131 9.18 15.67 10.78
CA ALA A 131 8.72 16.42 11.95
C ALA A 131 7.19 16.50 12.05
N GLY A 132 6.47 16.27 10.95
CA GLY A 132 5.01 16.41 10.89
C GLY A 132 4.54 17.86 10.82
N ASP A 133 5.42 18.80 10.45
CA ASP A 133 5.08 20.21 10.28
C ASP A 133 4.47 20.44 8.89
N THR A 134 3.15 20.32 8.82
CA THR A 134 2.38 20.45 7.58
C THR A 134 2.42 21.87 7.02
N ALA A 135 2.60 22.89 7.86
CA ALA A 135 2.66 24.29 7.44
C ALA A 135 3.99 24.58 6.75
N ALA A 136 5.11 24.18 7.36
CA ALA A 136 6.43 24.29 6.75
C ALA A 136 6.52 23.50 5.45
N LEU A 137 5.98 22.28 5.42
CA LEU A 137 5.94 21.44 4.23
C LEU A 137 5.17 22.11 3.07
N ALA A 138 4.02 22.71 3.35
CA ALA A 138 3.24 23.43 2.34
C ALA A 138 3.96 24.68 1.81
N MET A 139 4.77 25.36 2.64
CA MET A 139 5.61 26.48 2.19
C MET A 139 6.67 26.02 1.19
N HIS A 140 7.29 24.86 1.41
CA HIS A 140 8.26 24.30 0.46
C HIS A 140 7.59 23.89 -0.86
N PHE A 141 6.39 23.30 -0.83
CA PHE A 141 5.68 22.93 -2.05
C PHE A 141 5.34 24.11 -2.96
N ARG A 142 5.17 25.32 -2.40
CA ARG A 142 4.93 26.55 -3.19
C ARG A 142 6.16 27.05 -3.94
N GLN A 143 7.36 26.63 -3.53
CA GLN A 143 8.63 27.00 -4.18
C GLN A 143 8.95 26.08 -5.36
N TRP A 144 8.29 24.93 -5.44
CA TRP A 144 8.46 23.95 -6.51
C TRP A 144 7.53 24.24 -7.68
N PRO A 145 7.82 23.67 -8.87
CA PRO A 145 6.90 23.72 -10.00
C PRO A 145 5.49 23.33 -9.56
N GLY A 146 4.50 24.13 -9.97
CA GLY A 146 3.15 24.05 -9.41
C GLY A 146 2.49 22.68 -9.62
N ASP A 147 2.80 21.98 -10.70
CA ASP A 147 2.37 20.60 -10.96
C ASP A 147 2.93 19.61 -9.94
N VAL A 148 4.22 19.71 -9.60
CA VAL A 148 4.88 18.89 -8.57
C VAL A 148 4.32 19.21 -7.18
N GLY A 149 4.25 20.50 -6.82
CA GLY A 149 3.73 20.93 -5.53
C GLY A 149 2.26 20.52 -5.31
N ASN A 150 1.42 20.67 -6.33
CA ASN A 150 0.00 20.28 -6.26
C ASN A 150 -0.17 18.76 -6.14
N TYR A 151 0.62 17.98 -6.88
CA TYR A 151 0.58 16.52 -6.77
C TYR A 151 0.98 16.06 -5.36
N LEU A 152 2.08 16.59 -4.81
CA LEU A 152 2.54 16.23 -3.47
C LEU A 152 1.59 16.69 -2.36
N ALA A 153 0.94 17.83 -2.54
CA ALA A 153 -0.14 18.29 -1.65
C ALA A 153 -1.35 17.34 -1.70
N SER A 154 -1.70 16.83 -2.89
CA SER A 154 -2.80 15.86 -3.04
C SER A 154 -2.53 14.51 -2.35
N LEU A 155 -1.27 14.07 -2.31
CA LEU A 155 -0.88 12.85 -1.57
C LEU A 155 -1.16 13.03 -0.07
N SER A 156 -0.83 14.20 0.48
CA SER A 156 -1.10 14.53 1.88
C SER A 156 -2.59 14.51 2.22
N ALA A 157 -3.44 14.94 1.28
CA ALA A 157 -4.89 14.97 1.47
C ALA A 157 -5.54 13.58 1.37
N ASN A 158 -5.05 12.72 0.46
CA ASN A 158 -5.55 11.35 0.32
C ASN A 158 -5.05 10.41 1.42
N ASP A 159 -3.89 10.71 2.00
CA ASP A 159 -3.33 9.96 3.13
C ASP A 159 -4.02 10.28 4.47
N ALA A 160 -4.99 11.19 4.53
CA ALA A 160 -5.76 11.50 5.73
C ALA A 160 -7.04 10.66 5.91
N GLY A 161 -7.32 9.73 4.98
CA GLY A 161 -8.49 8.82 5.01
C GLY A 161 -8.30 7.54 5.81
#